data_AF-A0A5B7SK44-F1
#
_entry.id   AF-A0A5B7SK44-F1
#
_cell.length_a   1.000
_cell.length_b   1.000
_cell.length_c   1.000
_cell.angle_alpha   90.00
_cell.angle_beta   90.00
_cell.angle_gamma   90.00
#
_symmetry.space_group_name_H-M   'P 1'
#
loop_
_entity.id
_entity.type
_entity.pdbx_description
1 polymer ?
#
loop_
_entity_poly.entity_id
_entity_poly.type
_entity_poly.pdbx_seq_one_letter_code
_entity_poly.pdbx_strand_id
1 'polypeptide(L)'
;MYPEKFNFNSHSYNLWEIYEGIKSFYPIGIPQGDGVGIFYEYSGLKKLEDIIIDNIHDENNFQNRWTDYTDELKKIMKKEIIGTTYGQAPCFSSSIIIEKNVVGTCTHLKELHFAKSFVGNFFTIYGLDSTRILDEKDGNKGYHIANVVTGSPFKEFEKDFLLLENNIRNRYPNHKMIPYSFGRQIIDGLQVRYSDAEICSIQMALFNDMIQPKNNFRFTQGHVVDNTRGDIYYGLDDWKR
;
A
#
# COMPACT_ATOMS: atom_id res chain seq x y z
N MET A 1 -15.16 -11.15 12.81
CA MET A 1 -13.75 -11.46 13.16
C MET A 1 -13.04 -10.12 13.31
N TYR A 2 -12.34 -9.90 14.43
CA TYR A 2 -11.65 -8.62 14.72
C TYR A 2 -10.37 -8.49 13.88
N PRO A 3 -9.93 -7.26 13.55
CA PRO A 3 -8.63 -7.04 12.90
C PRO A 3 -7.49 -7.60 13.77
N GLU A 4 -6.47 -8.14 13.11
CA GLU A 4 -5.31 -8.74 13.77
C GLU A 4 -4.38 -7.65 14.31
N LYS A 5 -4.01 -7.74 15.59
CA LYS A 5 -3.10 -6.77 16.22
C LYS A 5 -1.66 -7.01 15.82
N PHE A 6 -0.87 -5.94 15.80
CA PHE A 6 0.56 -6.00 15.52
C PHE A 6 1.28 -6.89 16.55
N ASN A 7 1.78 -8.03 16.07
CA ASN A 7 2.48 -9.00 16.89
C ASN A 7 3.39 -9.88 16.02
N PHE A 8 4.53 -10.27 16.56
CA PHE A 8 5.50 -11.14 15.91
C PHE A 8 6.42 -11.82 16.92
N ASN A 9 7.09 -12.90 16.50
CA ASN A 9 8.14 -13.51 17.31
C ASN A 9 9.40 -12.63 17.30
N SER A 10 9.56 -11.80 18.33
CA SER A 10 10.67 -10.86 18.46
C SER A 10 12.04 -11.51 18.66
N HIS A 11 12.10 -12.80 18.99
CA HIS A 11 13.34 -13.58 19.06
C HIS A 11 13.85 -13.96 17.66
N SER A 12 12.93 -14.20 16.72
CA SER A 12 13.27 -14.64 15.36
C SER A 12 13.33 -13.49 14.35
N TYR A 13 12.53 -12.44 14.56
CA TYR A 13 12.37 -11.34 13.61
C TYR A 13 12.53 -9.97 14.27
N ASN A 14 13.00 -8.98 13.50
CA ASN A 14 13.13 -7.59 13.93
C ASN A 14 12.10 -6.67 13.26
N LEU A 15 10.82 -6.97 13.41
CA LEU A 15 9.73 -6.12 12.88
C LEU A 15 9.50 -4.85 13.72
N TRP A 16 10.24 -4.65 14.82
CA TRP A 16 10.22 -3.40 15.59
C TRP A 16 10.59 -2.18 14.76
N GLU A 17 11.43 -2.35 13.73
CA GLU A 17 11.80 -1.27 12.81
C GLU A 17 10.58 -0.69 12.09
N ILE A 18 9.54 -1.50 11.80
CA ILE A 18 8.26 -1.02 11.26
C ILE A 18 7.57 -0.10 12.26
N TYR A 19 7.45 -0.57 13.50
CA TYR A 19 6.76 0.17 14.56
C TYR A 19 7.47 1.49 14.87
N GLU A 20 8.80 1.48 15.00
CA GLU A 20 9.58 2.70 15.27
C GLU A 20 9.53 3.67 14.08
N GLY A 21 9.54 3.16 12.85
CA GLY A 21 9.30 3.96 11.65
C GLY A 21 7.96 4.70 11.72
N ILE A 22 6.86 3.98 11.96
CA ILE A 22 5.53 4.58 12.09
C ILE A 22 5.47 5.59 13.25
N LYS A 23 5.93 5.20 14.44
CA LYS A 23 5.87 6.04 15.65
C LYS A 23 6.63 7.37 15.49
N SER A 24 7.70 7.37 14.69
CA SER A 24 8.48 8.59 14.42
C SER A 24 7.68 9.66 13.67
N PHE A 25 6.65 9.27 12.91
CA PHE A 25 5.81 10.17 12.10
C PHE A 25 4.38 10.32 12.61
N TYR A 26 3.83 9.33 13.33
CA TYR A 26 2.43 9.35 13.80
C TYR A 26 2.35 9.36 15.34
N PRO A 27 1.49 10.21 15.93
CA PRO A 27 1.28 10.24 17.38
C PRO A 27 0.32 9.12 17.83
N ILE A 28 0.85 7.91 18.02
CA ILE A 28 0.07 6.74 18.41
C ILE A 28 -0.64 6.99 19.77
N GLY A 29 -1.95 6.75 19.80
CA GLY A 29 -2.79 6.93 20.98
C GLY A 29 -3.37 8.34 21.14
N ILE A 30 -2.99 9.28 20.26
CA ILE A 30 -3.60 10.61 20.20
C ILE A 30 -4.64 10.58 19.07
N PRO A 31 -5.94 10.78 19.36
CA PRO A 31 -6.94 10.85 18.30
C PRO A 31 -6.78 12.11 17.45
N GLN A 32 -7.04 11.99 16.16
CA GLN A 32 -7.04 13.08 15.19
C GLN A 32 -8.07 14.15 15.53
N GLY A 33 -9.25 13.74 16.01
CA GLY A 33 -10.38 14.65 16.29
C GLY A 33 -10.92 15.32 15.02
N ASP A 34 -11.68 16.40 15.19
CA ASP A 34 -12.31 17.15 14.09
C ASP A 34 -11.34 18.15 13.43
N GLY A 35 -10.11 17.73 13.12
CA GLY A 35 -9.15 18.59 12.41
C GLY A 35 -8.38 19.59 13.28
N VAL A 36 -8.55 19.55 14.60
CA VAL A 36 -7.93 20.48 15.55
C VAL A 36 -7.36 19.70 16.74
N GLY A 37 -6.14 20.04 17.17
CA GLY A 37 -5.55 19.53 18.40
C GLY A 37 -4.13 18.98 18.25
N ILE A 38 -3.63 18.37 19.33
CA ILE A 38 -2.24 17.93 19.52
C ILE A 38 -1.79 16.97 18.41
N PHE A 39 -2.71 16.21 17.80
CA PHE A 39 -2.42 15.34 16.67
C PHE A 39 -1.71 16.11 15.55
N TYR A 40 -2.29 17.20 15.06
CA TYR A 40 -1.73 18.00 13.95
C TYR A 40 -0.51 18.83 14.35
N GLU A 41 -0.26 18.97 15.65
CA GLU A 41 0.93 19.65 16.17
C GLU A 41 2.13 18.71 16.29
N TYR A 42 1.92 17.40 16.19
CA TYR A 42 2.99 16.41 16.30
C TYR A 42 4.08 16.66 15.27
N SER A 43 5.32 16.83 15.75
CA SER A 43 6.45 17.18 14.89
C SER A 43 6.74 16.14 13.81
N GLY A 44 6.48 14.86 14.09
CA GLY A 44 6.58 13.78 13.10
C GLY A 44 5.62 13.98 11.94
N LEU A 45 4.36 14.36 12.21
CA LEU A 45 3.36 14.56 11.15
C LEU A 45 3.70 15.75 10.26
N LYS A 46 4.22 16.84 10.83
CA LYS A 46 4.70 18.01 10.07
C LYS A 46 5.86 17.63 9.15
N LYS A 47 6.83 16.87 9.67
CA LYS A 47 7.94 16.35 8.86
C LYS A 47 7.44 15.45 7.73
N LEU A 48 6.44 14.61 7.98
CA LEU A 48 5.86 13.75 6.95
C LEU A 48 5.19 14.57 5.85
N GLU A 49 4.47 15.62 6.22
CA GLU A 49 3.85 16.56 5.27
C GLU A 49 4.91 17.23 4.39
N ASP A 50 6.01 17.73 4.96
CA ASP A 50 7.10 18.30 4.19
C ASP A 50 7.70 17.29 3.20
N ILE A 51 7.86 16.03 3.61
CA ILE A 51 8.34 14.94 2.75
C ILE A 51 7.35 14.66 1.61
N ILE A 52 6.04 14.63 1.91
CA ILE A 52 4.99 14.42 0.90
C ILE A 52 4.99 15.58 -0.11
N ILE A 53 5.08 16.83 0.35
CA ILE A 53 5.15 18.00 -0.52
C ILE A 53 6.38 17.91 -1.43
N ASP A 54 7.55 17.65 -0.87
CA ASP A 54 8.80 17.54 -1.63
C ASP A 54 8.79 16.38 -2.64
N ASN A 55 8.14 15.26 -2.32
CA ASN A 55 8.16 14.07 -3.20
C ASN A 55 7.00 14.01 -4.20
N ILE A 56 5.81 14.50 -3.85
CA ILE A 56 4.59 14.35 -4.65
C ILE A 56 4.11 15.67 -5.25
N HIS A 57 4.16 16.77 -4.49
CA HIS A 57 3.60 18.06 -4.94
C HIS A 57 4.60 18.92 -5.71
N ASP A 58 5.91 18.67 -5.56
CA ASP A 58 6.92 19.20 -6.46
C ASP A 58 6.99 18.33 -7.73
N GLU A 59 6.57 18.90 -8.86
CA GLU A 59 6.45 18.21 -10.15
C GLU A 59 7.80 17.65 -10.64
N ASN A 60 8.89 18.39 -10.45
CA ASN A 60 10.22 17.96 -10.90
C ASN A 60 10.71 16.79 -10.05
N ASN A 61 10.52 16.84 -8.74
CA ASN A 61 10.89 15.75 -7.85
C ASN A 61 10.03 14.52 -8.11
N PHE A 62 8.72 14.67 -8.28
CA PHE A 62 7.84 13.54 -8.59
C PHE A 62 8.25 12.87 -9.91
N GLN A 63 8.51 13.68 -10.95
CA GLN A 63 8.97 13.20 -12.25
C GLN A 63 10.27 12.39 -12.11
N ASN A 64 11.31 12.98 -11.52
CA ASN A 64 12.63 12.37 -11.43
C ASN A 64 12.70 11.16 -10.47
N ARG A 65 11.90 11.19 -9.39
CA ARG A 65 11.98 10.17 -8.32
C ARG A 65 11.03 9.01 -8.56
N TRP A 66 9.91 9.22 -9.25
CA TRP A 66 8.89 8.19 -9.46
C TRP A 66 8.49 8.00 -10.92
N THR A 67 8.08 9.04 -11.65
CA THR A 67 7.57 8.87 -13.02
C THR A 67 8.62 8.24 -13.93
N ASP A 68 9.84 8.77 -13.95
CA ASP A 68 10.95 8.23 -14.75
C ASP A 68 11.23 6.76 -14.44
N TYR A 69 11.19 6.40 -13.16
CA TYR A 69 11.34 5.02 -12.71
C TYR A 69 10.21 4.12 -13.23
N THR A 70 8.97 4.57 -13.14
CA THR A 70 7.83 3.79 -13.66
C THR A 70 7.84 3.69 -15.19
N ASP A 71 8.35 4.70 -15.90
CA ASP A 71 8.53 4.67 -17.35
C ASP A 71 9.64 3.70 -17.79
N GLU A 72 10.74 3.62 -17.04
CA GLU A 72 11.77 2.59 -17.22
C GLU A 72 11.19 1.20 -16.98
N LEU A 73 10.46 1.02 -15.88
CA LEU A 73 9.83 -0.24 -15.52
C LEU A 73 8.82 -0.69 -16.59
N LYS A 74 8.04 0.23 -17.16
CA LYS A 74 7.11 -0.03 -18.28
C LYS A 74 7.84 -0.61 -19.49
N LYS A 75 9.03 -0.12 -19.82
CA LYS A 75 9.87 -0.64 -20.92
C LYS A 75 10.40 -2.04 -20.62
N ILE A 76 10.82 -2.29 -19.38
CA ILE A 76 11.35 -3.58 -18.93
C ILE A 76 10.26 -4.65 -18.94
N MET A 77 9.10 -4.35 -18.34
CA MET A 77 8.02 -5.31 -18.15
C MET A 77 7.15 -5.47 -19.40
N LYS A 78 7.12 -4.46 -20.29
CA LYS A 78 6.25 -4.43 -21.48
C LYS A 78 4.77 -4.58 -21.12
N LYS A 79 4.37 -3.98 -20.00
CA LYS A 79 3.01 -3.98 -19.45
C LYS A 79 2.57 -2.55 -19.20
N GLU A 80 1.25 -2.35 -19.15
CA GLU A 80 0.70 -1.06 -18.73
C GLU A 80 0.95 -0.87 -17.22
N ILE A 81 1.43 0.32 -16.86
CA ILE A 81 1.63 0.75 -15.48
C ILE A 81 0.74 1.96 -15.24
N ILE A 82 -0.07 1.90 -14.19
CA ILE A 82 -0.97 2.96 -13.75
C ILE A 82 -0.41 3.56 -12.46
N GLY A 83 -0.27 4.89 -12.42
CA GLY A 83 0.05 5.60 -11.19
C GLY A 83 -1.12 5.55 -10.22
N THR A 84 -0.87 5.08 -8.99
CA THR A 84 -1.88 5.01 -7.91
C THR A 84 -1.48 5.86 -6.70
N THR A 85 -0.53 6.78 -6.90
CA THR A 85 -0.08 7.73 -5.89
C THR A 85 -1.16 8.76 -5.62
N TYR A 86 -1.83 8.64 -4.47
CA TYR A 86 -2.77 9.64 -3.97
C TYR A 86 -2.01 10.70 -3.19
N GLY A 87 -2.21 11.98 -3.51
CA GLY A 87 -1.36 13.10 -3.08
C GLY A 87 -1.15 13.30 -1.58
N GLN A 88 -1.86 12.57 -0.72
CA GLN A 88 -1.75 12.68 0.74
C GLN A 88 -1.21 11.41 1.41
N ALA A 89 -1.11 10.30 0.68
CA ALA A 89 -0.60 9.04 1.19
C ALA A 89 0.94 9.10 1.30
N PRO A 90 1.55 8.54 2.36
CA PRO A 90 3.00 8.62 2.61
C PRO A 90 3.83 7.65 1.74
N CYS A 91 3.51 7.53 0.46
CA CYS A 91 4.25 6.66 -0.45
C CYS A 91 4.17 7.10 -1.90
N PHE A 92 5.15 6.65 -2.67
CA PHE A 92 4.95 6.43 -4.10
C PHE A 92 4.24 5.09 -4.32
N SER A 93 3.27 5.03 -5.23
CA SER A 93 2.56 3.80 -5.57
C SER A 93 2.07 3.76 -7.01
N SER A 94 2.05 2.54 -7.55
CA SER A 94 1.59 2.21 -8.90
C SER A 94 1.04 0.78 -8.96
N SER A 95 0.28 0.46 -10.00
CA SER A 95 -0.15 -0.90 -10.35
C SER A 95 0.29 -1.27 -11.75
N ILE A 96 0.52 -2.57 -12.00
CA ILE A 96 0.85 -3.12 -13.31
C ILE A 96 -0.28 -4.03 -13.73
N ILE A 97 -0.84 -3.81 -14.92
CA ILE A 97 -1.91 -4.68 -15.44
C ILE A 97 -1.30 -6.00 -15.91
N ILE A 98 -1.64 -7.09 -15.23
CA ILE A 98 -1.20 -8.44 -15.58
C ILE A 98 -2.15 -9.06 -16.60
N GLU A 99 -3.45 -8.98 -16.32
CA GLU A 99 -4.54 -9.55 -17.11
C GLU A 99 -5.76 -8.61 -17.04
N LYS A 100 -6.43 -8.40 -18.17
CA LYS A 100 -7.66 -7.61 -18.26
C LYS A 100 -8.63 -8.29 -19.23
N ASN A 101 -9.78 -8.72 -18.72
CA ASN A 101 -10.84 -9.33 -19.50
C ASN A 101 -12.09 -8.45 -19.42
N VAL A 102 -12.65 -8.07 -20.56
CA VAL A 102 -13.84 -7.22 -20.64
C VAL A 102 -14.95 -7.97 -21.36
N VAL A 103 -16.10 -8.13 -20.70
CA VAL A 103 -17.30 -8.76 -21.25
C VAL A 103 -18.50 -7.86 -20.93
N GLY A 104 -19.00 -7.15 -21.95
CA GLY A 104 -20.04 -6.14 -21.77
C GLY A 104 -19.59 -5.06 -20.78
N THR A 105 -20.36 -4.84 -19.71
CA THR A 105 -20.03 -3.90 -18.65
C THR A 105 -19.15 -4.48 -17.54
N CYS A 106 -18.83 -5.77 -17.59
CA CYS A 106 -18.00 -6.45 -16.61
C CYS A 106 -16.53 -6.42 -17.05
N THR A 107 -15.67 -5.86 -16.20
CA THR A 107 -14.22 -5.92 -16.33
C THR A 107 -13.66 -6.75 -15.19
N HIS A 108 -12.99 -7.84 -15.53
CA HIS A 108 -12.15 -8.59 -14.60
C HIS A 108 -10.70 -8.18 -14.81
N LEU A 109 -10.03 -7.81 -13.72
CA LEU A 109 -8.71 -7.20 -13.74
C LEU A 109 -7.81 -7.88 -12.72
N LYS A 110 -6.61 -8.25 -13.16
CA LYS A 110 -5.52 -8.69 -12.29
C LYS A 110 -4.37 -7.71 -12.38
N GLU A 111 -4.00 -7.15 -11.24
CA GLU A 111 -2.98 -6.12 -11.14
C GLU A 111 -1.92 -6.52 -10.14
N LEU A 112 -0.67 -6.14 -10.40
CA LEU A 112 0.40 -6.21 -9.42
C LEU A 112 0.63 -4.80 -8.87
N HIS A 113 0.22 -4.57 -7.64
CA HIS A 113 0.40 -3.30 -6.95
C HIS A 113 1.75 -3.27 -6.25
N PHE A 114 2.39 -2.11 -6.26
CA PHE A 114 3.62 -1.87 -5.52
C PHE A 114 3.69 -0.44 -5.00
N ALA A 115 4.37 -0.29 -3.88
CA ALA A 115 4.57 1.01 -3.25
C ALA A 115 5.90 1.08 -2.52
N LYS A 116 6.47 2.29 -2.47
CA LYS A 116 7.69 2.64 -1.74
C LYS A 116 7.35 3.71 -0.69
N SER A 117 7.63 3.41 0.57
CA SER A 117 7.24 4.26 1.70
C SER A 117 8.11 5.52 1.81
N PHE A 118 7.54 6.57 2.38
CA PHE A 118 8.26 7.72 2.93
C PHE A 118 8.51 7.58 4.44
N VAL A 119 7.82 6.63 5.09
CA VAL A 119 7.88 6.34 6.52
C VAL A 119 8.83 5.15 6.70
N GLY A 120 10.13 5.41 6.56
CA GLY A 120 11.17 4.37 6.63
C GLY A 120 11.53 3.75 5.27
N ASN A 121 12.49 2.83 5.29
CA ASN A 121 13.02 2.19 4.08
C ASN A 121 12.23 0.92 3.75
N PHE A 122 10.97 1.10 3.37
CA PHE A 122 10.05 -0.02 3.16
C PHE A 122 9.43 0.01 1.78
N PHE A 123 9.14 -1.17 1.24
CA PHE A 123 8.32 -1.33 0.06
C PHE A 123 7.34 -2.50 0.23
N THR A 124 6.33 -2.57 -0.64
CA THR A 124 5.40 -3.69 -0.68
C THR A 124 5.07 -4.03 -2.13
N ILE A 125 4.73 -5.30 -2.37
CA ILE A 125 4.22 -5.82 -3.63
C ILE A 125 3.10 -6.79 -3.29
N TYR A 126 1.96 -6.69 -3.98
CA TYR A 126 0.89 -7.67 -3.88
C TYR A 126 0.10 -7.73 -5.19
N GLY A 127 -0.40 -8.92 -5.54
CA GLY A 127 -1.37 -9.09 -6.61
C GLY A 127 -2.78 -8.79 -6.13
N LEU A 128 -3.58 -8.09 -6.93
CA LEU A 128 -4.99 -7.85 -6.70
C LEU A 128 -5.79 -8.41 -7.86
N ASP A 129 -6.73 -9.30 -7.57
CA ASP A 129 -7.77 -9.72 -8.49
C ASP A 129 -9.05 -8.95 -8.15
N SER A 130 -9.60 -8.23 -9.11
CA SER A 130 -10.79 -7.41 -8.92
C SER A 130 -11.77 -7.50 -10.08
N THR A 131 -13.04 -7.24 -9.76
CA THR A 131 -14.13 -7.15 -10.73
C THR A 131 -14.74 -5.77 -10.64
N ARG A 132 -14.91 -5.11 -11.79
CA ARG A 132 -15.64 -3.86 -11.92
C ARG A 132 -16.85 -4.09 -12.84
N ILE A 133 -18.04 -3.73 -12.36
CA ILE A 133 -19.25 -3.72 -13.17
C ILE A 133 -19.70 -2.28 -13.34
N LEU A 134 -19.81 -1.84 -14.59
CA LEU A 134 -20.34 -0.53 -14.95
C LEU A 134 -21.85 -0.59 -15.20
N ASP A 135 -22.55 0.51 -14.93
CA ASP A 135 -23.94 0.70 -15.34
C ASP A 135 -23.99 0.92 -16.86
N GLU A 136 -24.91 0.23 -17.55
CA GLU A 136 -25.09 0.34 -19.00
C GLU A 136 -25.54 1.74 -19.44
N LYS A 137 -26.23 2.48 -18.56
CA LYS A 137 -26.79 3.81 -18.87
C LYS A 137 -25.84 4.95 -18.53
N ASP A 138 -24.91 4.71 -17.61
CA ASP A 138 -23.94 5.69 -17.12
C ASP A 138 -22.63 4.97 -16.84
N GLY A 139 -21.71 4.98 -17.82
CA GLY A 139 -20.42 4.29 -17.74
C GLY A 139 -19.50 4.76 -16.61
N ASN A 140 -19.89 5.78 -15.85
CA ASN A 140 -19.18 6.24 -14.66
C ASN A 140 -19.77 5.68 -13.35
N LYS A 141 -20.98 5.13 -13.40
CA LYS A 141 -21.61 4.43 -12.26
C LYS A 141 -21.33 2.95 -12.35
N GLY A 142 -21.26 2.30 -11.19
CA GLY A 142 -20.92 0.90 -11.09
C GLY A 142 -20.48 0.53 -9.70
N TYR A 143 -20.04 -0.72 -9.55
CA TYR A 143 -19.36 -1.16 -8.35
C TYR A 143 -18.04 -1.84 -8.71
N HIS A 144 -17.11 -1.77 -7.78
CA HIS A 144 -15.80 -2.39 -7.89
C HIS A 144 -15.56 -3.21 -6.63
N ILE A 145 -15.13 -4.46 -6.82
CA ILE A 145 -14.87 -5.38 -5.74
C ILE A 145 -13.49 -6.00 -5.95
N ALA A 146 -12.70 -6.02 -4.88
CA ALA A 146 -11.50 -6.83 -4.84
C ALA A 146 -11.88 -8.25 -4.38
N ASN A 147 -11.61 -9.23 -5.23
CA ASN A 147 -11.97 -10.62 -5.00
C ASN A 147 -10.93 -11.33 -4.14
N VAL A 148 -9.65 -11.17 -4.49
CA VAL A 148 -8.52 -11.90 -3.90
C VAL A 148 -7.26 -11.05 -3.90
N VAL A 149 -6.49 -11.12 -2.81
CA VAL A 149 -5.11 -10.60 -2.76
C VAL A 149 -4.11 -11.75 -2.79
N THR A 150 -3.05 -11.58 -3.57
CA THR A 150 -1.93 -12.53 -3.69
C THR A 150 -0.68 -11.92 -3.05
N GLY A 151 -0.20 -12.52 -1.95
CA GLY A 151 0.89 -11.94 -1.15
C GLY A 151 2.31 -12.26 -1.61
N SER A 152 2.48 -13.07 -2.66
CA SER A 152 3.77 -13.60 -3.10
C SER A 152 3.82 -13.80 -4.62
N PRO A 153 5.00 -14.14 -5.19
CA PRO A 153 5.08 -14.71 -6.53
C PRO A 153 4.26 -16.00 -6.60
N PHE A 154 3.09 -15.96 -7.23
CA PHE A 154 2.18 -17.11 -7.28
C PHE A 154 1.37 -17.11 -8.57
N LYS A 155 1.45 -18.24 -9.29
CA LYS A 155 0.71 -18.50 -10.53
C LYS A 155 0.88 -17.35 -11.55
N GLU A 156 -0.20 -16.72 -11.97
CA GLU A 156 -0.19 -15.67 -13.00
C GLU A 156 0.65 -14.45 -12.62
N PHE A 157 0.90 -14.23 -11.33
CA PHE A 157 1.71 -13.11 -10.85
C PHE A 157 3.21 -13.45 -10.77
N GLU A 158 3.61 -14.71 -10.77
CA GLU A 158 4.95 -15.16 -10.35
C GLU A 158 6.09 -14.47 -11.11
N LYS A 159 6.04 -14.53 -12.45
CA LYS A 159 7.09 -13.96 -13.30
C LYS A 159 7.22 -12.45 -13.13
N ASP A 160 6.10 -11.74 -13.20
CA ASP A 160 6.09 -10.28 -13.16
C ASP A 160 6.38 -9.76 -11.75
N PHE A 161 5.99 -10.51 -10.71
CA PHE A 161 6.33 -10.22 -9.31
C PHE A 161 7.83 -10.30 -9.08
N LEU A 162 8.47 -11.41 -9.45
CA LEU A 162 9.92 -11.59 -9.25
C LEU A 162 10.72 -10.55 -10.03
N LEU A 163 10.29 -10.22 -11.25
CA LEU A 163 10.93 -9.18 -12.06
C LEU A 163 10.81 -7.80 -11.39
N LEU A 164 9.63 -7.45 -10.89
CA LEU A 164 9.39 -6.20 -10.18
C LEU A 164 10.19 -6.12 -8.89
N GLU A 165 10.17 -7.18 -8.08
CA GLU A 165 10.90 -7.23 -6.82
C GLU A 165 12.40 -7.02 -7.04
N ASN A 166 12.99 -7.74 -7.99
CA ASN A 166 14.41 -7.57 -8.32
C ASN A 166 14.71 -6.14 -8.77
N ASN A 167 13.83 -5.52 -9.56
CA ASN A 167 14.01 -4.14 -10.01
C ASN A 167 13.95 -3.14 -8.84
N ILE A 168 12.96 -3.28 -7.94
CA ILE A 168 12.83 -2.45 -6.74
C ILE A 168 14.06 -2.61 -5.84
N ARG A 169 14.52 -3.84 -5.58
CA ARG A 169 15.69 -4.10 -4.73
C ARG A 169 16.98 -3.55 -5.33
N ASN A 170 17.13 -3.60 -6.65
CA ASN A 170 18.29 -2.98 -7.32
C ASN A 170 18.26 -1.45 -7.22
N ARG A 171 17.08 -0.85 -7.35
CA ARG A 171 16.87 0.61 -7.24
C ARG A 171 17.02 1.12 -5.80
N TYR A 172 16.52 0.34 -4.84
CA TYR A 172 16.42 0.70 -3.42
C TYR A 172 17.04 -0.41 -2.54
N PRO A 173 18.37 -0.62 -2.58
CA PRO A 173 19.03 -1.77 -1.96
C PRO A 173 18.89 -1.87 -0.44
N ASN A 174 18.62 -0.74 0.22
CA ASN A 174 18.44 -0.69 1.67
C ASN A 174 16.98 -0.85 2.11
N HIS A 175 16.05 -1.03 1.17
CA HIS A 175 14.63 -1.17 1.50
C HIS A 175 14.25 -2.62 1.76
N LYS A 176 13.39 -2.83 2.77
CA LYS A 176 12.84 -4.14 3.14
C LYS A 176 11.41 -4.28 2.66
N MET A 177 11.05 -5.46 2.20
CA MET A 177 9.67 -5.77 1.84
C MET A 177 8.83 -5.95 3.10
N ILE A 178 7.67 -5.28 3.18
CA ILE A 178 6.67 -5.52 4.22
C ILE A 178 5.81 -6.71 3.76
N PRO A 179 5.83 -7.86 4.45
CA PRO A 179 4.98 -8.97 4.08
C PRO A 179 3.51 -8.60 4.21
N TYR A 180 2.68 -9.14 3.32
CA TYR A 180 1.27 -8.78 3.26
C TYR A 180 0.53 -9.04 4.58
N SER A 181 0.85 -10.14 5.27
CA SER A 181 0.28 -10.46 6.59
C SER A 181 0.55 -9.37 7.63
N PHE A 182 1.77 -8.83 7.67
CA PHE A 182 2.14 -7.76 8.61
C PHE A 182 1.59 -6.40 8.19
N GLY A 183 1.53 -6.11 6.89
CA GLY A 183 0.88 -4.88 6.39
C GLY A 183 -0.58 -4.75 6.84
N ARG A 184 -1.29 -5.87 6.99
CA ARG A 184 -2.69 -5.89 7.44
C ARG A 184 -2.88 -5.74 8.94
N GLN A 185 -1.84 -5.93 9.74
CA GLN A 185 -1.95 -5.83 11.19
C GLN A 185 -2.21 -4.38 11.61
N ILE A 186 -2.93 -4.22 12.73
CA ILE A 186 -3.28 -2.91 13.29
C ILE A 186 -2.39 -2.58 14.49
N ILE A 187 -2.10 -1.31 14.67
CA ILE A 187 -1.47 -0.79 15.90
C ILE A 187 -2.56 -0.04 16.67
N ASP A 188 -2.83 -0.47 17.91
CA ASP A 188 -3.86 0.17 18.74
C ASP A 188 -3.54 1.67 18.91
N GLY A 189 -4.52 2.54 18.62
CA GLY A 189 -4.36 3.99 18.70
C GLY A 189 -3.63 4.63 17.50
N LEU A 190 -3.26 3.87 16.46
CA LEU A 190 -2.75 4.43 15.22
C LEU A 190 -3.88 5.07 14.41
N GLN A 191 -3.66 6.31 13.98
CA GLN A 191 -4.49 7.02 13.02
C GLN A 191 -3.59 7.69 11.98
N VAL A 192 -4.06 7.80 10.74
CA VAL A 192 -3.33 8.43 9.63
C VAL A 192 -4.06 9.67 9.15
N ARG A 193 -3.31 10.73 8.86
CA ARG A 193 -3.88 12.05 8.55
C ARG A 193 -4.82 12.08 7.34
N TYR A 194 -4.56 11.24 6.33
CA TYR A 194 -5.26 11.29 5.04
C TYR A 194 -6.55 10.44 5.03
N SER A 195 -6.93 9.81 6.14
CA SER A 195 -8.08 8.92 6.23
C SER A 195 -8.84 9.14 7.53
N ASP A 196 -10.16 9.18 7.48
CA ASP A 196 -11.02 9.24 8.66
C ASP A 196 -11.23 7.86 9.34
N ALA A 197 -10.38 6.89 8.99
CA ALA A 197 -10.42 5.55 9.52
C ALA A 197 -10.10 5.53 11.02
N GLU A 198 -11.01 4.97 11.82
CA GLU A 198 -10.78 4.80 13.26
C GLU A 198 -9.79 3.66 13.55
N ILE A 199 -9.67 2.70 12.63
CA ILE A 199 -8.77 1.56 12.72
C ILE A 199 -7.82 1.61 11.53
N CYS A 200 -6.56 1.94 11.78
CA CYS A 200 -5.51 1.98 10.76
C CYS A 200 -4.60 0.75 10.83
N SER A 201 -4.31 0.18 9.67
CA SER A 201 -3.30 -0.88 9.53
C SER A 201 -1.91 -0.30 9.27
N ILE A 202 -0.89 -1.14 9.39
CA ILE A 202 0.49 -0.80 9.00
C ILE A 202 0.56 -0.37 7.52
N GLN A 203 -0.20 -1.04 6.64
CA GLN A 203 -0.30 -0.69 5.22
C GLN A 203 -0.74 0.77 5.03
N MET A 204 -1.68 1.26 5.84
CA MET A 204 -2.15 2.65 5.75
C MET A 204 -1.10 3.64 6.25
N ALA A 205 -0.38 3.32 7.33
CA ALA A 205 0.66 4.22 7.84
C ALA A 205 1.91 4.27 6.96
N LEU A 206 2.26 3.17 6.28
CA LEU A 206 3.44 3.11 5.43
C LEU A 206 3.15 3.45 3.97
N PHE A 207 1.96 3.14 3.49
CA PHE A 207 1.61 3.20 2.07
C PHE A 207 0.30 3.96 1.84
N ASN A 208 -0.78 3.30 1.45
CA ASN A 208 -2.07 3.89 1.15
C ASN A 208 -3.18 2.99 1.68
N ASP A 209 -4.42 3.46 1.56
CA ASP A 209 -5.61 2.77 2.04
C ASP A 209 -6.30 1.92 0.97
N MET A 210 -5.62 1.54 -0.13
CA MET A 210 -6.19 0.69 -1.18
C MET A 210 -6.68 -0.67 -0.64
N ILE A 211 -6.01 -1.19 0.39
CA ILE A 211 -6.43 -2.39 1.13
C ILE A 211 -6.68 -2.01 2.57
N GLN A 212 -7.86 -2.37 3.09
CA GLN A 212 -8.29 -1.94 4.41
C GLN A 212 -8.48 -3.09 5.38
N PRO A 213 -8.26 -2.83 6.69
CA PRO A 213 -8.63 -3.78 7.72
C PRO A 213 -10.15 -3.99 7.70
N LYS A 214 -10.58 -5.20 8.08
CA LYS A 214 -12.00 -5.50 8.24
C LYS A 214 -12.60 -4.61 9.34
N ASN A 215 -13.88 -4.26 9.21
CA ASN A 215 -14.63 -3.45 10.17
C ASN A 215 -14.21 -1.97 10.26
N ASN A 216 -13.57 -1.43 9.22
CA ASN A 216 -13.46 0.02 9.08
C ASN A 216 -14.79 0.53 8.50
N PHE A 217 -15.67 1.05 9.37
CA PHE A 217 -17.08 1.34 9.02
C PHE A 217 -17.30 2.74 8.41
N ARG A 218 -16.26 3.57 8.31
CA ARG A 218 -16.36 4.91 7.73
C ARG A 218 -15.98 4.91 6.25
N PHE A 219 -16.61 5.79 5.49
CA PHE A 219 -16.52 5.95 4.04
C PHE A 219 -15.07 6.07 3.56
N THR A 220 -14.49 4.95 3.18
CA THR A 220 -13.16 4.91 2.62
C THR A 220 -13.21 4.25 1.24
N GLN A 221 -12.33 4.69 0.33
CA GLN A 221 -12.34 4.23 -1.07
C GLN A 221 -11.65 2.88 -1.27
N GLY A 222 -11.06 2.31 -0.22
CA GLY A 222 -10.29 1.08 -0.29
C GLY A 222 -11.12 -0.20 -0.23
N HIS A 223 -10.44 -1.31 -0.50
CA HIS A 223 -11.07 -2.63 -0.53
C HIS A 223 -10.90 -3.38 0.78
N VAL A 224 -12.01 -3.93 1.28
CA VAL A 224 -11.99 -4.97 2.30
C VAL A 224 -11.88 -6.31 1.59
N VAL A 225 -10.72 -6.97 1.71
CA VAL A 225 -10.47 -8.26 1.05
C VAL A 225 -10.45 -9.39 2.07
N ASP A 226 -11.34 -10.36 1.87
CA ASP A 226 -11.48 -11.52 2.74
C ASP A 226 -10.65 -12.73 2.27
N ASN A 227 -10.33 -12.80 0.99
CA ASN A 227 -9.61 -13.93 0.41
C ASN A 227 -8.17 -13.58 0.09
N THR A 228 -7.26 -14.45 0.51
CA THR A 228 -5.83 -14.32 0.26
C THR A 228 -5.27 -15.61 -0.31
N ARG A 229 -4.29 -15.52 -1.20
CA ARG A 229 -3.57 -16.68 -1.75
C ARG A 229 -2.07 -16.40 -1.88
N GLY A 230 -1.29 -17.45 -2.16
CA GLY A 230 0.17 -17.39 -2.11
C GLY A 230 0.68 -17.38 -0.67
N ASP A 231 1.99 -17.16 -0.51
CA ASP A 231 2.61 -17.00 0.80
C ASP A 231 2.43 -15.55 1.29
N ILE A 232 1.48 -15.34 2.21
CA ILE A 232 1.23 -14.00 2.77
C ILE A 232 2.37 -13.51 3.69
N TYR A 233 3.33 -14.37 4.04
CA TYR A 233 4.54 -14.03 4.79
C TYR A 233 5.76 -13.82 3.88
N TYR A 234 5.58 -13.83 2.56
CA TYR A 234 6.66 -13.56 1.63
C TYR A 234 7.35 -12.21 1.92
N GLY A 235 8.69 -12.21 1.90
CA GLY A 235 9.51 -11.07 2.31
C GLY A 235 9.90 -11.07 3.80
N LEU A 236 9.37 -12.01 4.62
CA LEU A 236 9.72 -12.09 6.04
C LEU A 236 11.22 -12.37 6.29
N ASP A 237 11.91 -12.92 5.29
CA ASP A 237 13.36 -13.14 5.32
C ASP A 237 14.17 -11.84 5.48
N ASP A 238 13.66 -10.70 5.00
CA ASP A 238 14.29 -9.37 5.18
C ASP A 238 14.35 -8.95 6.68
N TRP A 239 13.63 -9.67 7.54
CA TRP A 239 13.42 -9.33 8.94
C TRP A 239 14.02 -10.33 9.90
N LYS A 240 14.67 -11.39 9.40
CA LYS A 240 15.39 -12.34 10.26
C LYS A 240 16.53 -11.62 11.00
N ARG A 241 16.70 -11.96 12.27
CA ARG A 241 17.82 -11.48 13.10
C ARG A 241 19.12 -12.21 12.79
#